data_AF-A0A2D4JZ05-F1
#
_entry.id   AF-A0A2D4JZ05-F1
#
_cell.length_a   1.000
_cell.length_b   1.000
_cell.length_c   1.000
_cell.angle_alpha   90.00
_cell.angle_beta   90.00
_cell.angle_gamma   90.00
#
_symmetry.space_group_name_H-M   'P 1'
#
loop_
_entity.id
_entity.type
_entity.pdbx_description
1 polymer ?
#
loop_
_entity_poly.entity_id
_entity_poly.type
_entity_poly.pdbx_seq_one_letter_code
_entity_poly.pdbx_strand_id
1 'polypeptide(L)'
;YKFLPGIMAELSELREFYDPDTVELMNWIKSNTPKKAVIAGSMQLLAGVKLCTGRILTNHPHYEDKSLRERTKQVYQVYAKRSPEDVHRILRSFGTDFVILEDSICYERRHSRG
;
A
#
# COMPACT_ATOMS: atom_id res chain seq x y z
N TYR A 1 -28.54 -28.45 -14.87
CA TYR A 1 -29.44 -27.29 -14.67
C TYR A 1 -29.92 -27.08 -13.23
N LYS A 2 -29.41 -27.77 -12.19
CA LYS A 2 -29.76 -27.51 -10.76
C LYS A 2 -28.73 -26.68 -9.97
N PHE A 3 -27.60 -26.31 -10.61
CA PHE A 3 -26.45 -25.70 -9.93
C PHE A 3 -26.41 -24.17 -10.05
N LEU A 4 -27.05 -23.61 -11.09
CA LEU A 4 -27.07 -22.19 -11.38
C LEU A 4 -27.76 -21.34 -10.28
N PRO A 5 -28.90 -21.77 -9.67
CA PRO A 5 -29.58 -20.95 -8.67
C PRO A 5 -28.76 -20.77 -7.38
N GLY A 6 -28.03 -21.80 -6.95
CA GLY A 6 -27.18 -21.74 -5.76
C GLY A 6 -25.98 -20.81 -5.98
N ILE A 7 -25.31 -20.92 -7.13
CA ILE A 7 -24.21 -20.03 -7.51
C ILE A 7 -24.66 -18.56 -7.55
N MET A 8 -25.83 -18.26 -8.13
CA MET A 8 -26.31 -16.89 -8.21
C MET A 8 -26.65 -16.30 -6.83
N ALA A 9 -27.14 -17.12 -5.90
CA ALA A 9 -27.36 -16.69 -4.51
C ALA A 9 -26.03 -16.38 -3.80
N GLU A 10 -25.02 -17.26 -3.94
CA GLU A 10 -23.68 -17.01 -3.39
C GLU A 10 -23.00 -15.76 -3.98
N LEU A 11 -23.15 -15.51 -5.28
CA LEU A 11 -22.67 -14.29 -5.93
C LEU A 11 -23.41 -13.03 -5.46
N SER A 12 -24.69 -13.13 -5.11
CA SER A 12 -25.45 -11.99 -4.59
C SER A 12 -25.06 -11.60 -3.15
N GLU A 13 -24.55 -12.56 -2.38
CA GLU A 13 -24.00 -12.38 -1.03
C GLU A 13 -22.55 -11.88 -1.06
N LEU A 14 -21.89 -11.94 -2.23
CA LEU A 14 -20.52 -11.50 -2.40
C LEU A 14 -20.46 -9.98 -2.27
N ARG A 15 -20.24 -9.49 -1.05
CA ARG A 15 -19.89 -8.09 -0.81
C ARG A 15 -18.55 -7.82 -1.43
N GLU A 16 -18.55 -7.08 -2.54
CA GLU A 16 -17.33 -6.47 -3.05
C GLU A 16 -16.73 -5.59 -1.93
N PHE A 17 -15.45 -5.81 -1.65
CA PHE A 17 -14.71 -4.94 -0.74
C PHE A 17 -14.61 -3.56 -1.40
N TYR A 18 -15.48 -2.64 -0.97
CA TYR A 18 -15.53 -1.28 -1.47
C TYR A 18 -15.10 -0.32 -0.37
N ASP A 19 -13.87 0.14 -0.47
CA ASP A 19 -13.32 1.21 0.35
C ASP A 19 -13.19 2.48 -0.52
N PRO A 20 -14.06 3.49 -0.33
CA PRO A 20 -14.10 4.67 -1.19
C PRO A 20 -12.78 5.45 -1.18
N ASP A 21 -12.12 5.53 -0.03
CA ASP A 21 -10.85 6.23 0.15
C ASP A 21 -9.73 5.58 -0.68
N THR A 22 -9.63 4.26 -0.65
CA THR A 22 -8.68 3.51 -1.49
C THR A 22 -9.01 3.68 -2.97
N VAL A 23 -10.28 3.62 -3.37
CA VAL A 23 -10.68 3.82 -4.78
C VAL A 23 -10.30 5.22 -5.27
N GLU A 24 -10.59 6.24 -4.48
CA GLU A 24 -10.21 7.62 -4.77
C GLU A 24 -8.68 7.75 -4.90
N LEU A 25 -7.92 7.18 -3.96
CA LEU A 25 -6.46 7.17 -4.01
C LEU A 25 -5.94 6.52 -5.29
N MET A 26 -6.47 5.36 -5.70
CA MET A 26 -6.03 4.69 -6.93
C MET A 26 -6.33 5.53 -8.17
N ASN A 27 -7.48 6.20 -8.21
CA ASN A 27 -7.85 7.10 -9.30
C ASN A 27 -6.96 8.35 -9.31
N TRP A 28 -6.66 8.91 -8.13
CA TRP A 28 -5.75 10.02 -7.99
C TRP A 28 -4.35 9.66 -8.51
N ILE A 29 -3.81 8.51 -8.10
CA ILE A 29 -2.51 8.01 -8.57
C ILE A 29 -2.53 7.88 -10.10
N LYS A 30 -3.61 7.32 -10.67
CA LYS A 30 -3.76 7.16 -12.13
C LYS A 30 -3.63 8.47 -12.89
N SER A 31 -4.32 9.50 -12.41
CA SER A 31 -4.45 10.78 -13.11
C SER A 31 -3.28 11.74 -12.82
N ASN A 32 -2.65 11.64 -11.65
CA ASN A 32 -1.71 12.66 -11.16
C ASN A 32 -0.24 12.19 -11.11
N THR A 33 0.05 10.94 -11.43
CA THR A 33 1.44 10.42 -11.41
C THR A 33 1.88 9.90 -12.78
N PRO A 34 3.16 10.12 -13.17
CA PRO A 34 3.74 9.48 -14.34
C PRO A 34 3.60 7.95 -14.31
N LYS A 35 3.45 7.31 -15.49
CA LYS A 35 3.34 5.84 -15.58
C LYS A 35 4.53 5.09 -14.98
N LYS A 36 5.71 5.72 -14.94
CA LYS A 36 6.95 5.16 -14.40
C LYS A 36 7.26 5.64 -12.97
N ALA A 37 6.33 6.35 -12.33
CA ALA A 37 6.53 6.82 -10.97
C ALA A 37 6.75 5.64 -10.01
N VAL A 38 7.70 5.82 -9.10
CA VAL A 38 8.02 4.88 -8.03
C VAL A 38 7.29 5.32 -6.76
N ILE A 39 6.44 4.44 -6.24
CA ILE A 39 5.60 4.70 -5.07
C ILE A 39 6.11 3.89 -3.86
N ALA A 40 6.27 4.56 -2.74
CA ALA A 40 6.51 3.99 -1.42
C ALA A 40 5.27 4.06 -0.54
N GLY A 41 5.11 3.13 0.40
CA GLY A 41 3.95 3.06 1.29
C GLY A 41 3.91 1.74 2.07
N SER A 42 2.80 1.50 2.80
CA SER A 42 2.64 0.20 3.45
C SER A 42 2.51 -0.92 2.45
N MET A 43 3.04 -2.06 2.84
CA MET A 43 3.09 -3.25 2.01
C MET A 43 1.68 -3.73 1.60
N GLN A 44 0.71 -3.60 2.50
CA GLN A 44 -0.68 -3.96 2.30
C GLN A 44 -1.34 -3.07 1.22
N LEU A 45 -1.16 -1.75 1.33
CA LEU A 45 -1.74 -0.81 0.38
C LEU A 45 -1.05 -0.87 -0.99
N LEU A 46 0.28 -1.05 -1.01
CA LEU A 46 1.03 -1.10 -2.25
C LEU A 46 0.62 -2.28 -3.14
N ALA A 47 0.12 -3.40 -2.60
CA ALA A 47 -0.46 -4.47 -3.40
C ALA A 47 -1.62 -3.97 -4.27
N GLY A 48 -2.53 -3.19 -3.68
CA GLY A 48 -3.63 -2.52 -4.38
C GLY A 48 -3.11 -1.50 -5.39
N VAL A 49 -2.12 -0.69 -5.01
CA VAL A 49 -1.48 0.28 -5.93
C VAL A 49 -0.94 -0.44 -7.17
N LYS A 50 -0.23 -1.58 -7.00
CA LYS A 50 0.32 -2.32 -8.13
C LYS A 50 -0.76 -2.81 -9.08
N LEU A 51 -1.78 -3.48 -8.55
CA LEU A 51 -2.84 -4.10 -9.36
C LEU A 51 -3.74 -3.06 -10.02
N CYS A 52 -4.12 -2.01 -9.29
CA CYS A 52 -5.06 -1.02 -9.78
C CYS A 52 -4.40 0.00 -10.70
N THR A 53 -3.14 0.36 -10.47
CA THR A 53 -2.51 1.51 -11.12
C THR A 53 -1.31 1.15 -12.00
N GLY A 54 -0.69 -0.02 -11.80
CA GLY A 54 0.49 -0.46 -12.55
C GLY A 54 1.81 0.23 -12.21
N ARG A 55 1.85 1.11 -11.19
CA ARG A 55 3.07 1.85 -10.81
C ARG A 55 4.17 0.93 -10.28
N ILE A 56 5.40 1.46 -10.29
CA ILE A 56 6.56 0.79 -9.71
C ILE A 56 6.51 0.98 -8.20
N LEU A 57 6.87 -0.04 -7.43
CA LEU A 57 6.83 -0.01 -5.97
C LEU A 57 8.24 -0.13 -5.40
N THR A 58 8.50 0.54 -4.28
CA THR A 58 9.77 0.40 -3.57
C THR A 58 9.92 -0.94 -2.87
N ASN A 59 8.86 -1.43 -2.25
CA ASN A 59 8.80 -2.67 -1.49
C ASN A 59 7.64 -3.53 -1.97
N HIS A 60 7.88 -4.84 -2.03
CA HIS A 60 6.93 -5.82 -2.52
C HIS A 60 6.31 -6.60 -1.35
N PRO A 61 5.02 -7.00 -1.42
CA PRO A 61 4.33 -7.78 -0.39
C PRO A 61 4.86 -9.19 -0.10
N HIS A 62 5.95 -9.59 -0.72
CA HIS A 62 6.55 -10.91 -0.51
C HIS A 62 7.89 -10.75 0.21
N TYR A 63 7.88 -11.16 1.48
CA TYR A 63 8.93 -10.89 2.48
C TYR A 63 10.01 -11.97 2.54
N GLU A 64 10.24 -12.65 1.41
CA GLU A 64 10.94 -13.94 1.38
C GLU A 64 12.46 -13.78 1.46
N ASP A 65 13.01 -12.68 0.96
CA ASP A 65 14.46 -12.40 0.95
C ASP A 65 14.87 -11.38 2.04
N LYS A 66 16.03 -11.58 2.67
CA LYS A 66 16.59 -10.68 3.69
C LYS A 66 16.74 -9.24 3.19
N SER A 67 17.17 -9.04 1.95
CA SER A 67 17.34 -7.73 1.33
C SER A 67 16.00 -6.99 1.16
N LEU A 68 14.92 -7.72 0.84
CA LEU A 68 13.57 -7.15 0.73
C LEU A 68 13.04 -6.69 2.09
N ARG A 69 13.35 -7.45 3.15
CA ARG A 69 13.01 -7.08 4.53
C ARG A 69 13.74 -5.84 4.99
N GLU A 70 15.03 -5.75 4.72
CA GLU A 70 15.82 -4.57 5.06
C GLU A 70 15.33 -3.35 4.28
N ARG A 71 15.05 -3.49 2.98
CA ARG A 71 14.45 -2.40 2.19
C ARG A 71 13.13 -1.92 2.78
N THR A 72 12.23 -2.84 3.11
CA THR A 72 10.94 -2.46 3.72
C THR A 72 11.15 -1.76 5.05
N LYS A 73 12.06 -2.25 5.90
CA LYS A 73 12.43 -1.58 7.16
C LYS A 73 12.91 -0.14 6.94
N GLN A 74 13.71 0.10 5.89
CA GLN A 74 14.19 1.43 5.53
C GLN A 74 13.03 2.33 5.05
N VAL A 75 12.13 1.83 4.19
CA VAL A 75 10.94 2.58 3.76
C VAL A 75 10.05 2.95 4.95
N TYR A 76 9.85 2.02 5.90
CA TYR A 76 9.05 2.25 7.11
C TYR A 76 9.70 3.23 8.11
N GLN A 77 10.94 3.68 7.88
CA GLN A 77 11.55 4.74 8.70
C GLN A 77 10.76 6.06 8.64
N VAL A 78 9.87 6.23 7.66
CA VAL A 78 8.90 7.32 7.60
C VAL A 78 8.04 7.42 8.87
N TYR A 79 7.75 6.30 9.54
CA TYR A 79 6.98 6.24 10.78
C TYR A 79 7.86 6.24 12.05
N ALA A 80 9.19 6.30 11.92
CA ALA A 80 10.13 6.08 13.03
C ALA A 80 10.54 7.36 13.79
N LYS A 81 9.75 8.45 13.70
CA LYS A 81 10.06 9.75 14.33
C LYS A 81 11.47 10.27 14.03
N ARG A 82 11.95 10.04 12.80
CA ARG A 82 13.23 10.55 12.31
C ARG A 82 13.07 11.94 11.72
N SER A 83 14.18 12.64 11.54
CA SER A 83 14.14 13.92 10.85
C SER A 83 13.66 13.75 9.40
N PRO A 84 12.90 14.71 8.86
CA PRO A 84 12.44 14.66 7.48
C PRO A 84 13.58 14.49 6.46
N GLU A 85 14.75 15.08 6.71
CA GLU A 85 15.93 15.01 5.85
C GLU A 85 16.49 13.59 5.76
N ASP A 86 16.49 12.88 6.89
CA ASP A 86 16.93 11.48 6.95
C ASP A 86 15.98 10.56 6.19
N VAL A 87 14.68 10.73 6.40
CA VAL A 87 13.65 9.95 5.69
C VAL A 87 13.70 10.25 4.19
N HIS A 88 13.81 11.52 3.81
CA HIS A 88 13.92 11.93 2.42
C HIS A 88 15.14 11.28 1.75
N ARG A 89 16.31 11.31 2.40
CA ARG A 89 17.54 10.66 1.90
C ARG A 89 17.34 9.16 1.68
N ILE A 90 16.69 8.47 2.62
CA ILE A 90 16.38 7.04 2.50
C ILE A 90 15.45 6.79 1.31
N LEU A 91 14.34 7.51 1.19
CA LEU A 91 13.38 7.34 0.09
C LEU A 91 14.03 7.61 -1.27
N ARG A 92 14.82 8.69 -1.39
CA ARG A 92 15.54 8.99 -2.63
C ARG A 92 16.58 7.93 -3.00
N SER A 93 17.19 7.25 -2.02
CA SER A 93 18.12 6.14 -2.30
C SER A 93 17.45 4.94 -3.01
N PHE A 94 16.13 4.80 -2.88
CA PHE A 94 15.33 3.79 -3.59
C PHE A 94 14.64 4.33 -4.85
N GLY A 95 14.91 5.58 -5.23
CA GLY A 95 14.29 6.22 -6.39
C GLY A 95 12.82 6.56 -6.17
N THR A 96 12.36 6.69 -4.93
CA THR A 96 10.96 7.04 -4.62
C THR A 96 10.60 8.42 -5.16
N ASP A 97 9.50 8.49 -5.89
CA ASP A 97 8.90 9.74 -6.38
C ASP A 97 7.74 10.19 -5.47
N PHE A 98 6.93 9.24 -4.99
CA PHE A 98 5.77 9.51 -4.14
C PHE A 98 5.78 8.57 -2.92
N VAL A 99 5.33 9.07 -1.77
CA VAL A 99 5.10 8.27 -0.56
C VAL A 99 3.65 8.38 -0.14
N ILE A 100 3.02 7.24 0.16
CA ILE A 100 1.68 7.18 0.74
C ILE A 100 1.84 7.00 2.24
N LEU A 101 1.19 7.86 3.01
CA LEU A 101 1.16 7.83 4.47
C LEU A 101 -0.21 7.37 4.94
N GLU A 102 -0.24 6.46 5.90
CA GLU A 102 -1.45 5.95 6.50
C GLU A 102 -1.55 6.40 7.96
N ASP A 103 -2.62 7.13 8.28
CA ASP A 103 -2.90 7.58 9.63
C ASP A 103 -3.05 6.41 10.61
N SER A 104 -3.62 5.30 10.14
CA SER A 104 -3.77 4.07 10.92
C SER A 104 -2.45 3.50 11.41
N ILE A 105 -1.35 3.70 10.67
CA ILE A 105 0.00 3.26 11.05
C ILE A 105 0.68 4.34 11.89
N CYS A 106 0.60 5.61 11.46
CA CYS A 106 1.28 6.71 12.13
C CYS A 106 0.75 6.95 13.55
N TYR A 107 -0.57 6.87 13.70
CA TYR A 107 -1.28 7.07 14.96
C TYR A 107 -1.72 5.76 15.60
N GLU A 108 -1.16 4.62 15.19
CA GLU A 108 -1.45 3.33 15.82
C GLU A 108 -1.15 3.46 17.32
N ARG A 109 -2.21 3.71 18.10
CA ARG A 109 -2.20 3.54 19.54
C ARG A 109 -2.05 2.05 19.71
N ARG A 110 -0.82 1.55 19.85
CA ARG A 110 -0.59 0.29 20.55
C ARG A 110 -1.52 0.34 21.72
N HIS A 111 -2.54 -0.53 21.72
CA HIS A 111 -3.45 -0.64 22.85
C HIS A 111 -2.56 -0.59 24.08
N SER A 112 -2.68 0.48 24.86
CA SER A 112 -2.24 0.44 26.24
C SER A 112 -3.04 -0.73 26.78
N ARG A 113 -2.41 -1.90 26.89
CA ARG A 113 -2.92 -2.98 27.72
C ARG A 113 -2.84 -2.41 29.13
N GLY A 114 -3.88 -1.66 29.48
CA GLY A 114 -4.30 -1.31 30.83
C GLY A 114 -5.57 -2.10 31.10
#